data_AF-A0A0J7K781-F1
#
_entry.id   AF-A0A0J7K781-F1
#
_cell.length_a   1.000
_cell.length_b   1.000
_cell.length_c   1.000
_cell.angle_alpha   90.00
_cell.angle_beta   90.00
_cell.angle_gamma   90.00
#
_symmetry.space_group_name_H-M   'P 1'
#
loop_
_entity.id
_entity.type
_entity.pdbx_description
1 polymer ?
#
loop_
_entity_poly.entity_id
_entity_poly.type
_entity_poly.pdbx_seq_one_letter_code
_entity_poly.pdbx_strand_id
1 'polypeptide(L)'
;MDSIRKAMKKAGTSSQQLPLVEEANGKAIPERLSNYMDAQYYGVISIGTPPQKFNILFDTGSSNLWVPAGPCKPENVACSKHNRYYKTKSSTYQSNGTPFSIQYGTGSMTGYLSTDVVDVAGLNVRHQTFAEAVEEPGSTFVYAKFDGILGMGYPSISVDGVTPVFNNMVQQGLVPE
;
A
#
# COMPACT_ATOMS: atom_id res chain seq x y z
N MET A 1 11.93 -14.42 -27.72
CA MET A 1 12.04 -12.99 -27.37
C MET A 1 12.29 -12.93 -25.89
N ASP A 2 13.38 -12.28 -25.49
CA ASP A 2 13.87 -12.31 -24.12
C ASP A 2 13.67 -10.92 -23.52
N SER A 3 12.67 -10.76 -22.66
CA SER A 3 12.78 -10.18 -21.32
C SER A 3 11.41 -10.11 -20.62
N ILE A 4 11.25 -10.85 -19.52
CA ILE A 4 10.68 -10.34 -18.26
C ILE A 4 11.83 -10.56 -17.28
N ARG A 5 12.44 -9.47 -16.83
CA ARG A 5 13.89 -9.19 -16.85
C ARG A 5 14.84 -10.41 -16.71
N LYS A 6 15.72 -10.67 -17.69
CA LYS A 6 15.47 -11.67 -18.75
C LYS A 6 15.31 -13.07 -18.15
N ALA A 7 14.08 -13.55 -18.16
CA ALA A 7 13.57 -14.75 -17.49
C ALA A 7 14.04 -14.89 -16.02
N MET A 8 13.86 -13.85 -15.19
CA MET A 8 14.19 -13.82 -13.75
C MET A 8 15.64 -14.20 -13.42
N LYS A 9 16.52 -13.93 -14.38
CA LYS A 9 17.89 -14.43 -14.51
C LYS A 9 18.01 -15.95 -14.34
N LYS A 10 17.11 -16.75 -14.94
CA LYS A 10 17.09 -18.22 -14.84
C LYS A 10 17.24 -18.72 -13.38
N ALA A 11 16.36 -18.20 -12.51
CA ALA A 11 15.80 -18.86 -11.32
C ALA A 11 16.59 -18.92 -9.98
N GLY A 12 17.67 -18.16 -9.79
CA GLY A 12 18.28 -17.96 -8.45
C GLY A 12 17.66 -16.80 -7.67
N THR A 13 16.36 -16.86 -7.38
CA THR A 13 15.53 -15.79 -6.79
C THR A 13 16.00 -15.29 -5.41
N SER A 14 16.43 -14.03 -5.32
CA SER A 14 16.51 -13.29 -4.05
C SER A 14 15.78 -11.96 -4.15
N SER A 15 15.16 -11.54 -3.04
CA SER A 15 14.73 -10.16 -2.85
C SER A 15 15.97 -9.27 -2.83
N GLN A 16 15.95 -8.18 -3.59
CA GLN A 16 16.97 -7.15 -3.54
C GLN A 16 16.32 -5.85 -3.07
N GLN A 17 16.86 -5.26 -2.01
CA GLN A 17 16.56 -3.87 -1.68
C GLN A 17 17.23 -2.99 -2.73
N LEU A 18 16.46 -2.10 -3.35
CA LEU A 18 17.02 -1.12 -4.26
C LEU A 18 17.88 -0.12 -3.47
N PRO A 19 19.09 0.23 -3.98
CA PRO A 19 19.94 1.21 -3.34
C PRO A 19 19.23 2.56 -3.31
N LEU A 20 19.47 3.32 -2.24
CA LEU A 20 18.98 4.68 -2.12
C LEU A 20 19.74 5.55 -3.11
N VAL A 21 19.02 6.41 -3.83
CA VAL A 21 19.64 7.50 -4.59
C VAL A 21 20.06 8.54 -3.55
N GLU A 22 21.36 8.66 -3.29
CA GLU A 22 21.91 9.83 -2.61
C GLU A 22 21.96 10.98 -3.61
N GLU A 23 21.24 12.07 -3.38
CA GLU A 23 21.50 13.33 -4.07
C GLU A 23 22.06 14.40 -3.14
N ALA A 24 22.98 15.16 -3.72
CA ALA A 24 23.63 16.31 -3.15
C ALA A 24 22.61 17.41 -2.82
N ASN A 25 22.77 18.02 -1.63
CA ASN A 25 22.11 19.27 -1.18
C ASN A 25 20.64 19.26 -0.73
N GLY A 26 20.02 18.12 -0.41
CA GLY A 26 18.67 18.09 0.19
C GLY A 26 18.49 17.01 1.26
N LYS A 27 17.62 17.26 2.25
CA LYS A 27 17.23 16.24 3.25
C LYS A 27 16.24 15.27 2.59
N ALA A 28 16.74 14.36 1.77
CA ALA A 28 15.93 13.32 1.16
C ALA A 28 15.25 12.45 2.23
N ILE A 29 14.01 12.04 1.98
CA ILE A 29 13.25 11.12 2.84
C ILE A 29 13.07 9.81 2.06
N PRO A 30 14.09 8.94 2.04
CA PRO A 30 14.09 7.76 1.20
C PRO A 30 13.19 6.65 1.75
N GLU A 31 12.33 6.09 0.88
CA GLU A 31 11.66 4.81 1.13
C GLU A 31 12.38 3.70 0.37
N ARG A 32 12.78 2.62 1.07
CA ARG A 32 13.46 1.49 0.43
C ARG A 32 12.44 0.57 -0.21
N LEU A 33 12.56 0.38 -1.52
CA LEU A 33 11.74 -0.58 -2.24
C LEU A 33 12.42 -1.94 -2.35
N SER A 34 11.63 -2.98 -2.10
CA SER A 34 11.95 -4.36 -2.43
C SER A 34 11.51 -4.65 -3.86
N ASN A 35 12.41 -5.27 -4.62
CA ASN A 35 12.12 -5.73 -5.97
C ASN A 35 11.86 -7.24 -5.96
N TYR A 36 10.66 -7.64 -6.35
CA TYR A 36 10.31 -9.03 -6.62
C TYR A 36 10.15 -9.27 -8.12
N MET A 37 11.10 -10.03 -8.67
CA MET A 37 11.09 -10.52 -10.05
C MET A 37 11.01 -9.42 -11.12
N ASP A 38 11.42 -8.18 -10.79
CA ASP A 38 11.29 -6.99 -11.63
C ASP A 38 9.84 -6.71 -12.10
N ALA A 39 8.87 -7.28 -11.37
CA ALA A 39 7.45 -7.17 -11.67
C ALA A 39 6.68 -6.48 -10.53
N GLN A 40 7.20 -6.54 -9.31
CA GLN A 40 6.56 -5.93 -8.14
C GLN A 40 7.62 -5.17 -7.35
N TYR A 41 7.40 -3.86 -7.19
CA TYR A 41 8.26 -2.96 -6.43
C TYR A 41 7.46 -2.42 -5.26
N TYR A 42 7.81 -2.81 -4.03
CA TYR A 42 7.03 -2.46 -2.85
C TYR A 42 7.91 -2.05 -1.67
N GLY A 43 7.47 -1.05 -0.91
CA GLY A 43 8.14 -0.60 0.31
C GLY A 43 7.36 -1.01 1.55
N VAL A 44 7.85 -0.62 2.73
CA VAL A 44 7.17 -0.95 3.99
C VAL A 44 6.55 0.33 4.55
N ILE A 45 5.23 0.33 4.70
CA ILE A 45 4.55 1.35 5.49
C ILE A 45 4.07 0.72 6.80
N SER A 46 3.61 1.55 7.72
CA SER A 46 2.84 1.06 8.85
C SER A 46 1.60 1.88 9.13
N ILE A 47 0.57 1.21 9.67
CA ILE A 47 -0.74 1.81 9.95
C ILE A 47 -1.08 1.56 11.41
N GLY A 48 -1.53 2.61 12.09
CA GLY A 48 -2.02 2.57 13.45
C GLY A 48 -0.99 2.69 14.55
N THR A 49 -1.48 2.68 15.80
CA THR A 49 -0.67 2.81 17.01
C THR A 49 -1.03 1.72 18.03
N PRO A 50 -0.13 0.76 18.37
CA PRO A 50 1.20 0.57 17.82
C PRO A 50 1.20 0.22 16.32
N PRO A 51 2.30 0.50 15.59
CA PRO A 51 2.34 0.34 14.13
C PRO A 51 2.17 -1.11 13.65
N GLN A 52 1.25 -1.33 12.72
CA GLN A 52 1.07 -2.59 11.98
C GLN A 52 1.71 -2.45 10.60
N LYS A 53 2.66 -3.32 10.25
CA LYS A 53 3.48 -3.19 9.04
C LYS A 53 2.83 -3.85 7.82
N PHE A 54 3.01 -3.22 6.66
CA PHE A 54 2.51 -3.70 5.37
C PHE A 54 3.56 -3.49 4.27
N ASN A 55 3.71 -4.48 3.42
CA ASN A 55 4.41 -4.38 2.13
C ASN A 55 3.46 -3.73 1.13
N ILE A 56 3.82 -2.57 0.58
CA ILE A 56 2.91 -1.77 -0.23
C ILE A 56 3.49 -1.49 -1.60
N LEU A 57 2.69 -1.78 -2.63
CA LEU A 57 2.95 -1.32 -3.99
C LEU A 57 2.62 0.18 -4.07
N PHE A 58 3.62 0.99 -4.42
CA PHE A 58 3.44 2.43 -4.68
C PHE A 58 3.03 2.60 -6.15
N ASP A 59 1.76 2.95 -6.38
CA ASP A 59 1.15 2.91 -7.71
C ASP A 59 0.76 4.31 -8.20
N THR A 60 1.46 4.84 -9.20
CA THR A 60 1.15 6.14 -9.80
C THR A 60 -0.08 6.11 -10.72
N GLY A 61 -0.63 4.93 -11.01
CA GLY A 61 -1.85 4.75 -11.81
C GLY A 61 -3.16 4.78 -11.02
N SER A 62 -3.10 4.84 -9.68
CA SER A 62 -4.28 4.94 -8.80
C SER A 62 -4.06 5.93 -7.65
N SER A 63 -5.09 6.20 -6.84
CA SER A 63 -5.05 7.28 -5.83
C SER A 63 -5.54 6.90 -4.43
N ASN A 64 -6.02 5.67 -4.23
CA ASN A 64 -6.47 5.21 -2.93
C ASN A 64 -5.39 4.34 -2.26
N LEU A 65 -5.31 4.40 -0.93
CA LEU A 65 -4.59 3.41 -0.11
C LEU A 65 -5.57 2.32 0.31
N TRP A 66 -5.17 1.05 0.20
CA TRP A 66 -5.91 -0.06 0.79
C TRP A 66 -4.99 -1.17 1.28
N VAL A 67 -5.43 -1.89 2.32
CA VAL A 67 -4.77 -3.07 2.88
C VAL A 67 -5.79 -4.13 3.29
N PRO A 68 -5.42 -5.43 3.36
CA PRO A 68 -6.31 -6.48 3.83
C PRO A 68 -6.80 -6.25 5.26
N ALA A 69 -8.08 -6.49 5.50
CA ALA A 69 -8.71 -6.37 6.81
C ALA A 69 -8.69 -7.71 7.56
N GLY A 70 -8.35 -7.68 8.84
CA GLY A 70 -8.43 -8.84 9.72
C GLY A 70 -9.69 -8.80 10.60
N PRO A 71 -10.37 -9.95 10.87
CA PRO A 71 -10.09 -11.30 10.39
C PRO A 71 -10.63 -11.57 8.96
N CYS A 72 -9.98 -12.49 8.23
CA CYS A 72 -10.38 -12.86 6.87
C CYS A 72 -11.55 -13.85 6.86
N LYS A 73 -12.40 -13.76 5.84
CA LYS A 73 -13.31 -14.85 5.49
C LYS A 73 -12.52 -16.07 4.98
N PRO A 74 -12.95 -17.32 5.25
CA PRO A 74 -12.25 -18.53 4.79
C PRO A 74 -11.97 -18.57 3.28
N GLU A 75 -12.88 -18.01 2.49
CA GLU A 75 -12.80 -17.92 1.04
C GLU A 75 -11.82 -16.84 0.52
N ASN A 76 -11.44 -15.85 1.35
CA ASN A 76 -10.47 -14.83 0.97
C ASN A 76 -9.03 -15.32 1.20
N VAL A 77 -8.55 -16.13 0.26
CA VAL A 77 -7.19 -16.69 0.29
C VAL A 77 -6.12 -15.59 0.23
N ALA A 78 -6.37 -14.49 -0.49
CA ALA A 78 -5.41 -13.37 -0.57
C ALA A 78 -5.17 -12.76 0.81
N CYS A 79 -6.23 -12.39 1.53
CA CYS A 79 -6.15 -11.88 2.89
C CYS A 79 -5.39 -12.82 3.85
N SER A 80 -5.62 -14.13 3.76
CA SER A 80 -4.96 -15.10 4.66
C SER A 80 -3.43 -15.20 4.47
N LYS A 81 -2.92 -14.84 3.29
CA LYS A 81 -1.49 -14.90 2.94
C LYS A 81 -0.73 -13.60 3.23
N HIS A 82 -1.43 -12.51 3.49
CA HIS A 82 -0.87 -11.18 3.62
C HIS A 82 -1.00 -10.63 5.04
N ASN A 83 -0.27 -9.56 5.31
CA ASN A 83 -0.46 -8.78 6.53
C ASN A 83 -1.85 -8.15 6.54
N ARG A 84 -2.42 -8.05 7.74
CA ARG A 84 -3.82 -7.67 7.95
C ARG A 84 -3.89 -6.53 8.93
N TYR A 85 -4.70 -5.54 8.60
CA TYR A 85 -5.03 -4.46 9.50
C TYR A 85 -6.08 -4.92 10.50
N TYR A 86 -5.75 -4.79 11.78
CA TYR A 86 -6.66 -5.01 12.90
C TYR A 86 -6.94 -3.67 13.56
N LYS A 87 -8.07 -3.04 13.23
CA LYS A 87 -8.51 -1.78 13.86
C LYS A 87 -8.55 -1.82 15.38
N THR A 88 -8.89 -2.99 15.95
CA THR A 88 -8.94 -3.22 17.41
C THR A 88 -7.57 -3.15 18.09
N LYS A 89 -6.47 -3.16 17.32
CA LYS A 89 -5.09 -3.05 17.82
C LYS A 89 -4.51 -1.66 17.64
N SER A 90 -5.26 -0.69 17.13
CA SER A 90 -4.82 0.68 16.94
C SER A 90 -5.56 1.63 17.88
N SER A 91 -4.83 2.38 18.71
CA SER A 91 -5.38 3.44 19.57
C SER A 91 -5.69 4.74 18.82
N THR A 92 -5.17 4.88 17.59
CA THR A 92 -5.39 6.05 16.73
C THR A 92 -6.44 5.82 15.65
N TYR A 93 -7.01 4.61 15.59
CA TYR A 93 -8.11 4.28 14.68
C TYR A 93 -9.33 5.17 14.92
N GLN A 94 -9.89 5.67 13.82
CA GLN A 94 -11.13 6.40 13.77
C GLN A 94 -12.09 5.71 12.80
N SER A 95 -13.29 5.42 13.28
CA SER A 95 -14.31 4.73 12.49
C SER A 95 -14.83 5.61 11.37
N ASN A 96 -14.94 5.05 10.16
CA ASN A 96 -15.64 5.65 9.03
C ASN A 96 -16.75 4.70 8.56
N GLY A 97 -16.41 3.48 8.13
CA GLY A 97 -17.36 2.42 7.84
C GLY A 97 -18.13 2.56 6.52
N THR A 98 -17.86 3.61 5.74
CA THR A 98 -18.44 3.79 4.39
C THR A 98 -18.05 2.62 3.51
N PRO A 99 -19.01 1.91 2.87
CA PRO A 99 -18.69 0.83 1.93
C PRO A 99 -17.82 1.33 0.78
N PHE A 100 -16.87 0.52 0.35
CA PHE A 100 -15.87 0.91 -0.64
C PHE A 100 -15.57 -0.22 -1.61
N SER A 101 -15.33 0.11 -2.88
CA SER A 101 -14.92 -0.86 -3.90
C SER A 101 -14.02 -0.22 -4.95
N ILE A 102 -12.96 -0.93 -5.32
CA ILE A 102 -12.08 -0.55 -6.44
C ILE A 102 -12.04 -1.69 -7.44
N GLN A 103 -12.15 -1.34 -8.72
CA GLN A 103 -11.86 -2.23 -9.85
C GLN A 103 -10.57 -1.79 -10.54
N TYR A 104 -9.59 -2.68 -10.59
CA TYR A 104 -8.39 -2.52 -11.42
C TYR A 104 -8.57 -3.24 -12.77
N GLY A 105 -7.65 -3.00 -13.70
CA GLY A 105 -7.66 -3.70 -14.99
C GLY A 105 -7.68 -5.23 -14.85
N THR A 106 -6.96 -5.75 -13.84
CA THR A 106 -6.99 -7.17 -13.47
C THR A 106 -7.12 -7.31 -11.95
N GLY A 107 -8.33 -7.53 -11.46
CA GLY A 107 -8.62 -7.72 -10.03
C GLY A 107 -9.42 -6.56 -9.43
N SER A 108 -9.95 -6.79 -8.25
CA SER A 108 -10.74 -5.82 -7.52
C SER A 108 -10.70 -6.10 -6.03
N MET A 109 -11.14 -5.14 -5.23
CA MET A 109 -11.38 -5.35 -3.82
C MET A 109 -12.68 -4.67 -3.40
N THR A 110 -13.30 -5.21 -2.36
CA THR A 110 -14.44 -4.60 -1.67
C THR A 110 -14.17 -4.57 -0.17
N GLY A 111 -14.77 -3.61 0.50
CA GLY A 111 -14.59 -3.43 1.93
C GLY A 111 -15.23 -2.15 2.43
N TYR A 112 -14.54 -1.47 3.33
CA TYR A 112 -15.03 -0.21 3.91
C TYR A 112 -13.87 0.74 4.23
N LEU A 113 -14.18 2.02 4.30
CA LEU A 113 -13.22 3.06 4.67
C LEU A 113 -12.97 3.08 6.19
N SER A 114 -11.73 3.39 6.55
CA SER A 114 -11.25 3.62 7.91
C SER A 114 -10.24 4.74 7.92
N THR A 115 -10.07 5.40 9.07
CA THR A 115 -9.09 6.47 9.22
C THR A 115 -8.11 6.12 10.32
N ASP A 116 -6.81 6.28 10.08
CA ASP A 116 -5.76 6.04 11.08
C ASP A 116 -4.51 6.89 10.76
N VAL A 117 -3.47 6.76 11.58
CA VAL A 117 -2.13 7.26 11.27
C VAL A 117 -1.45 6.28 10.33
N VAL A 118 -0.86 6.81 9.25
CA VAL A 118 -0.06 6.05 8.29
C VAL A 118 1.36 6.60 8.31
N ASP A 119 2.33 5.75 8.64
CA ASP A 119 3.75 6.06 8.59
C ASP A 119 4.35 5.55 7.28
N VAL A 120 4.95 6.47 6.52
CA VAL A 120 5.70 6.17 5.29
C VAL A 120 7.08 6.81 5.43
N ALA A 121 8.15 6.02 5.35
CA ALA A 121 9.52 6.50 5.52
C ALA A 121 9.76 7.33 6.81
N GLY A 122 9.04 7.04 7.91
CA GLY A 122 9.11 7.79 9.16
C GLY A 122 8.25 9.07 9.20
N LEU A 123 7.49 9.35 8.14
CA LEU A 123 6.54 10.45 8.08
C LEU A 123 5.15 9.99 8.53
N ASN A 124 4.72 10.47 9.69
CA ASN A 124 3.43 10.15 10.26
C ASN A 124 2.33 11.02 9.65
N VAL A 125 1.67 10.50 8.62
CA VAL A 125 0.49 11.10 8.00
C VAL A 125 -0.72 10.86 8.91
N ARG A 126 -1.18 11.91 9.58
CA ARG A 126 -2.32 11.83 10.49
C ARG A 126 -3.63 11.91 9.72
N HIS A 127 -4.69 11.31 10.27
CA HIS A 127 -6.04 11.34 9.70
C HIS A 127 -6.10 10.83 8.25
N GLN A 128 -5.29 9.84 7.89
CA GLN A 128 -5.35 9.24 6.57
C GLN A 128 -6.52 8.28 6.48
N THR A 129 -7.47 8.56 5.59
CA THR A 129 -8.54 7.61 5.25
C THR A 129 -8.03 6.61 4.21
N PHE A 130 -8.25 5.32 4.44
CA PHE A 130 -7.86 4.22 3.55
C PHE A 130 -8.94 3.14 3.57
N ALA A 131 -8.86 2.18 2.65
CA ALA A 131 -9.80 1.08 2.61
C ALA A 131 -9.26 -0.18 3.31
N GLU A 132 -10.09 -0.74 4.19
CA GLU A 132 -9.94 -2.08 4.74
C GLU A 132 -10.54 -3.09 3.76
N ALA A 133 -9.72 -3.92 3.11
CA ALA A 133 -10.17 -4.91 2.13
C ALA A 133 -10.73 -6.15 2.83
N VAL A 134 -12.03 -6.40 2.65
CA VAL A 134 -12.73 -7.57 3.19
C VAL A 134 -12.75 -8.70 2.18
N GLU A 135 -12.90 -8.37 0.89
CA GLU A 135 -12.88 -9.33 -0.21
C GLU A 135 -11.93 -8.88 -1.31
N GLU A 136 -11.16 -9.83 -1.83
CA GLU A 136 -10.18 -9.64 -2.90
C GLU A 136 -10.39 -10.76 -3.94
N PRO A 137 -11.46 -10.70 -4.75
CA PRO A 137 -11.84 -11.78 -5.65
C PRO A 137 -10.79 -12.08 -6.72
N GLY A 138 -10.78 -13.34 -7.15
CA GLY A 138 -9.84 -13.85 -8.16
C GLY A 138 -8.48 -14.21 -7.57
N SER A 139 -7.49 -14.37 -8.44
CA SER A 139 -6.15 -14.82 -8.07
C SER A 139 -5.07 -13.74 -8.14
N THR A 140 -5.40 -12.54 -8.63
CA THR A 140 -4.42 -11.45 -8.82
C THR A 140 -3.62 -11.19 -7.55
N PHE A 141 -4.32 -10.96 -6.43
CA PHE A 141 -3.69 -10.60 -5.17
C PHE A 141 -3.19 -11.83 -4.39
N VAL A 142 -3.66 -13.04 -4.69
CA VAL A 142 -3.21 -14.29 -4.04
C VAL A 142 -1.72 -14.57 -4.26
N TYR A 143 -1.17 -14.13 -5.40
CA TYR A 143 0.23 -14.34 -5.79
C TYR A 143 1.08 -13.08 -5.66
N ALA A 144 0.51 -11.97 -5.19
CA ALA A 144 1.26 -10.76 -4.88
C ALA A 144 2.26 -11.02 -3.73
N LYS A 145 3.33 -10.22 -3.70
CA LYS A 145 4.27 -10.13 -2.58
C LYS A 145 4.08 -8.87 -1.75
N PHE A 146 3.31 -7.92 -2.27
CA PHE A 146 2.79 -6.79 -1.53
C PHE A 146 1.43 -7.19 -0.91
N ASP A 147 1.16 -6.63 0.26
CA ASP A 147 -0.09 -6.81 0.99
C ASP A 147 -1.20 -5.91 0.42
N GLY A 148 -0.85 -4.69 -0.01
CA GLY A 148 -1.81 -3.71 -0.52
C GLY A 148 -1.19 -2.68 -1.46
N ILE A 149 -1.98 -1.68 -1.84
CA ILE A 149 -1.59 -0.64 -2.80
C ILE A 149 -1.74 0.73 -2.15
N LEU A 150 -0.76 1.59 -2.37
CA LEU A 150 -0.82 3.02 -2.07
C LEU A 150 -0.78 3.80 -3.39
N GLY A 151 -1.93 4.36 -3.74
CA GLY A 151 -2.06 5.22 -4.90
C GLY A 151 -1.29 6.54 -4.76
N MET A 152 -0.46 6.84 -5.74
CA MET A 152 0.38 8.04 -5.85
C MET A 152 -0.10 9.00 -6.96
N GLY A 153 -1.26 8.72 -7.57
CA GLY A 153 -1.90 9.56 -8.57
C GLY A 153 -2.67 10.75 -7.97
N TYR A 154 -3.14 11.64 -8.83
CA TYR A 154 -3.87 12.85 -8.44
C TYR A 154 -5.22 12.57 -7.77
N PRO A 155 -5.70 13.44 -6.86
CA PRO A 155 -7.00 13.27 -6.19
C PRO A 155 -8.20 13.08 -7.15
N SER A 156 -8.12 13.56 -8.39
CA SER A 156 -9.20 13.49 -9.38
C SER A 156 -9.61 12.08 -9.77
N ILE A 157 -8.77 11.07 -9.52
CA ILE A 157 -9.08 9.66 -9.80
C ILE A 157 -9.27 8.84 -8.52
N SER A 158 -9.32 9.50 -7.36
CA SER A 158 -9.57 8.83 -6.08
C SER A 158 -11.04 8.42 -5.99
N VAL A 159 -11.29 7.13 -5.79
CA VAL A 159 -12.64 6.62 -5.54
C VAL A 159 -13.18 7.26 -4.26
N ASP A 160 -14.45 7.67 -4.30
CA ASP A 160 -15.17 8.38 -3.24
C ASP A 160 -14.53 9.70 -2.78
N GLY A 161 -13.62 10.27 -3.58
CA GLY A 161 -12.99 11.56 -3.28
C GLY A 161 -12.07 11.53 -2.06
N VAL A 162 -11.58 10.34 -1.65
CA VAL A 162 -10.66 10.19 -0.52
C VAL A 162 -9.35 10.93 -0.80
N THR A 163 -8.89 11.78 0.11
CA THR A 163 -7.61 12.49 -0.04
C THR A 163 -6.45 11.48 -0.08
N PRO A 164 -5.63 11.46 -1.16
CA PRO A 164 -4.48 10.57 -1.27
C PRO A 164 -3.40 10.86 -0.22
N VAL A 165 -2.58 9.85 0.08
CA VAL A 165 -1.55 9.92 1.12
C VAL A 165 -0.57 11.07 0.90
N PHE A 166 -0.08 11.22 -0.33
CA PHE A 166 0.88 12.26 -0.66
C PHE A 166 0.28 13.67 -0.54
N ASN A 167 -1.00 13.84 -0.88
CA ASN A 167 -1.69 15.11 -0.68
C ASN A 167 -1.80 15.47 0.81
N ASN A 168 -2.10 14.49 1.68
CA ASN A 168 -2.09 14.70 3.12
C ASN A 168 -0.68 15.01 3.65
N MET A 169 0.38 14.41 3.10
CA MET A 169 1.77 14.77 3.45
C MET A 169 2.07 16.25 3.17
N VAL A 170 1.69 16.73 1.98
CA VAL A 170 1.87 18.13 1.58
C VAL A 170 1.05 19.06 2.49
N GLN A 171 -0.24 18.76 2.70
CA GLN A 171 -1.12 19.57 3.56
C GLN A 171 -0.64 19.64 5.02
N GLN A 172 0.04 18.60 5.50
CA GLN A 172 0.58 18.53 6.85
C GLN A 172 2.03 19.05 6.95
N GLY A 173 2.63 19.53 5.86
CA GLY A 173 4.00 20.05 5.84
C GLY A 173 5.05 18.99 6.14
N LEU A 174 4.79 17.71 5.80
CA LEU A 174 5.70 16.59 6.07
C LEU A 174 6.79 16.45 5.00
N VAL A 175 6.58 17.06 3.83
CA VAL A 175 7.52 17.06 2.70
C VAL A 175 7.82 18.50 2.27
N PRO A 176 9.04 18.79 1.81
CA PRO A 176 9.36 20.08 1.20
C PRO A 176 8.63 20.26 -0.14
N GLU A 177 8.34 21.52 -0.49
CA GLU A 177 7.88 21.92 -1.83
C GLU A 177 9.01 21.88 -2.86
#